data_AF-A0AAA9ZTY6-F1
#
_entry.id   AF-A0AAA9ZTY6-F1
#
_cell.length_a   1.000
_cell.length_b   1.000
_cell.length_c   1.000
_cell.angle_alpha   90.00
_cell.angle_beta   90.00
_cell.angle_gamma   90.00
#
_symmetry.space_group_name_H-M   'P 1'
#
loop_
_entity.id
_entity.type
_entity.pdbx_description
1 polymer ?
#
loop_
_entity_poly.entity_id
_entity_poly.type
_entity_poly.pdbx_seq_one_letter_code
_entity_poly.pdbx_strand_id
1 'polypeptide(L)'
;MANRLALVALLALAAVALAERTPIKISPIAQKMLEAYPIPKVPEGYKSTNPHTIGHTFRTRVDHFNPQNRDIFEFHYYSNDEFYQPGGPIFIFVGGNWPLEQYYIEHGHFHDIANYENAWMFANEHRYYGHSFPVDDLSVENLQYLTVEQAMVDLAELIYHLRHNVVRDDDARVILLGTGYAGAIATWMRQRYPHLVEGAWVSSGQIEARFNFKEYAMEIGELIRDYGSNECYSQIWRAFRTAENLMDAGLTTTVTDLFNTCQPVDTETMLDVETFFYNVKEAIQRAILSEQDTESTEELCENLNNSTEVTDLHTIANWIEDFYYYLDCMPFDFDTTVQAHQYEEISYPENAILGLRQRVYQFCTEFGWFLTADSADQPFGYRVTMYFFLNFCRSVFGEWVTSEVVADGVHLTNMHFGGKNPRISNVLFTNGALDPVRDIGITEYYQPSSYATVIPGYFNSPDLNSISGYNSPELLEAKHLIHKYVELWVWQRATPYKGK
;
A
#
# COMPACT_ATOMS: atom_id res chain seq x y z
N MET A 1 -80.56 -10.71 30.90
CA MET A 1 -79.75 -10.26 32.05
C MET A 1 -78.31 -10.65 31.74
N ALA A 2 -77.26 -9.86 31.89
CA ALA A 2 -77.02 -8.41 31.91
C ALA A 2 -75.47 -8.28 31.84
N ASN A 3 -74.95 -7.31 31.08
CA ASN A 3 -73.63 -6.63 31.16
C ASN A 3 -72.32 -7.44 31.36
N ARG A 4 -71.35 -7.37 30.43
CA ARG A 4 -70.34 -6.29 30.23
C ARG A 4 -69.51 -5.96 31.48
N LEU A 5 -68.20 -6.26 31.45
CA LEU A 5 -67.09 -5.30 31.61
C LEU A 5 -65.73 -5.96 31.35
N ALA A 6 -64.77 -5.13 30.94
CA ALA A 6 -63.60 -5.43 30.12
C ALA A 6 -62.26 -5.36 30.89
N LEU A 7 -61.17 -5.71 30.17
CA LEU A 7 -59.77 -5.23 30.33
C LEU A 7 -59.00 -5.79 31.57
N VAL A 8 -57.72 -6.18 31.56
CA VAL A 8 -56.50 -5.74 30.83
C VAL A 8 -55.48 -6.91 30.79
N ALA A 9 -54.60 -6.86 29.79
CA ALA A 9 -53.44 -7.71 29.51
C ALA A 9 -52.39 -7.82 30.64
N LEU A 10 -51.60 -8.90 30.61
CA LEU A 10 -50.23 -8.97 31.13
C LEU A 10 -49.38 -9.88 30.23
N LEU A 11 -48.48 -9.23 29.47
CA LEU A 11 -47.36 -9.79 28.73
C LEU A 11 -46.13 -9.83 29.65
N ALA A 12 -45.32 -10.89 29.53
CA ALA A 12 -43.85 -10.89 29.71
C ALA A 12 -43.36 -12.28 29.23
N LEU A 13 -43.00 -12.51 27.96
CA LEU A 13 -41.72 -12.18 27.29
C LEU A 13 -40.47 -12.61 28.09
N ALA A 14 -39.94 -13.78 27.72
CA ALA A 14 -38.51 -14.07 27.80
C ALA A 14 -38.04 -14.31 26.35
N ALA A 15 -37.59 -13.25 25.70
CA ALA A 15 -36.86 -13.33 24.44
C ALA A 15 -35.37 -13.30 24.78
N VAL A 16 -34.65 -14.32 24.30
CA VAL A 16 -33.19 -14.32 24.24
C VAL A 16 -32.80 -13.18 23.31
N ALA A 17 -32.20 -12.13 23.86
CA ALA A 17 -31.58 -11.08 23.07
C ALA A 17 -30.28 -11.65 22.48
N LEU A 18 -30.37 -12.23 21.30
CA LEU A 18 -29.25 -12.18 20.35
C LEU A 18 -29.14 -10.71 19.96
N ALA A 19 -28.12 -10.02 20.48
CA ALA A 19 -27.76 -8.72 19.96
C ALA A 19 -27.35 -8.94 18.49
N GLU A 20 -28.25 -8.62 17.56
CA GLU A 20 -27.89 -8.38 16.18
C GLU A 20 -26.87 -7.24 16.18
N ARG A 21 -25.58 -7.59 16.12
CA ARG A 21 -24.51 -6.62 15.90
C ARG A 21 -24.78 -6.00 14.54
N THR A 22 -25.30 -4.77 14.53
CA THR A 22 -25.35 -3.98 13.30
C THR A 22 -23.93 -3.81 12.80
N PRO A 23 -23.61 -4.26 11.56
CA PRO A 23 -22.28 -4.06 11.01
C PRO A 23 -22.00 -2.56 10.99
N ILE A 24 -20.92 -2.15 11.65
CA ILE A 24 -20.39 -0.79 11.52
C ILE A 24 -20.19 -0.60 10.01
N LYS A 25 -20.70 0.50 9.44
CA LYS A 25 -20.39 0.85 8.06
C LYS A 25 -18.91 1.20 8.02
N ILE A 26 -18.06 0.22 7.74
CA ILE A 26 -16.59 0.33 7.72
C ILE A 26 -16.11 1.35 6.66
N SER A 27 -16.96 1.74 5.71
CA SER A 27 -16.66 2.65 4.60
C SER A 27 -15.87 3.94 4.94
N PRO A 28 -16.16 4.75 5.98
CA PRO A 28 -15.39 5.96 6.28
C PRO A 28 -14.02 5.67 6.89
N ILE A 29 -13.93 4.66 7.77
CA ILE A 29 -12.68 4.20 8.37
C ILE A 29 -11.80 3.57 7.29
N ALA A 30 -12.37 2.70 6.45
CA ALA A 30 -11.74 2.12 5.27
C ALA A 30 -11.20 3.17 4.28
N GLN A 31 -11.97 4.23 4.05
CA GLN A 31 -11.59 5.33 3.15
C GLN A 31 -10.44 6.15 3.72
N LYS A 32 -10.44 6.46 5.03
CA LYS A 32 -9.26 7.03 5.70
C LYS A 32 -8.12 6.01 5.83
N MET A 33 -8.43 4.70 5.85
CA MET A 33 -7.44 3.62 5.88
C MET A 33 -6.57 3.60 4.62
N LEU A 34 -7.14 3.92 3.44
CA LEU A 34 -6.44 4.11 2.16
C LEU A 34 -5.38 5.21 2.21
N GLU A 35 -5.64 6.33 2.91
CA GLU A 35 -4.80 7.55 2.82
C GLU A 35 -3.39 7.38 3.41
N ALA A 36 -3.17 6.39 4.29
CA ALA A 36 -1.82 6.12 4.83
C ALA A 36 -0.97 5.19 3.97
N TYR A 37 -1.58 4.44 3.03
CA TYR A 37 -0.79 3.65 2.10
C TYR A 37 -0.45 4.50 0.89
N PRO A 38 0.84 4.59 0.50
CA PRO A 38 1.28 5.42 -0.60
C PRO A 38 0.79 4.87 -1.95
N ILE A 39 -0.45 5.19 -2.32
CA ILE A 39 -1.00 4.99 -3.66
C ILE A 39 -0.85 6.32 -4.40
N PRO A 40 -0.54 6.32 -5.71
CA PRO A 40 -0.53 7.55 -6.49
C PRO A 40 -1.90 8.25 -6.41
N LYS A 41 -1.92 9.46 -5.84
CA LYS A 41 -3.13 10.25 -5.61
C LYS A 41 -3.82 10.55 -6.94
N VAL A 42 -5.11 10.23 -7.02
CA VAL A 42 -6.00 10.61 -8.12
C VAL A 42 -7.00 11.63 -7.57
N PRO A 43 -7.31 12.72 -8.30
CA PRO A 43 -8.33 13.68 -7.85
C PRO A 43 -9.66 12.99 -7.55
N GLU A 44 -10.29 13.35 -6.44
CA GLU A 44 -11.57 12.75 -6.04
C GLU A 44 -12.63 12.93 -7.13
N GLY A 45 -13.31 11.82 -7.49
CA GLY A 45 -14.35 11.82 -8.51
C GLY A 45 -13.84 11.97 -9.95
N TYR A 46 -12.53 11.80 -10.18
CA TYR A 46 -11.96 11.81 -11.52
C TYR A 46 -12.71 10.86 -12.47
N LYS A 47 -13.08 11.37 -13.64
CA LYS A 47 -13.61 10.57 -14.75
C LYS A 47 -13.00 11.10 -16.02
N SER A 48 -12.33 10.22 -16.77
CA SER A 48 -11.77 10.61 -18.05
C SER A 48 -12.86 11.12 -18.98
N THR A 49 -12.53 12.20 -19.68
CA THR A 49 -13.30 12.67 -20.85
C THR A 49 -12.45 12.64 -22.12
N ASN A 50 -11.25 12.07 -22.05
CA ASN A 50 -10.31 12.00 -23.16
C ASN A 50 -10.77 10.90 -24.13
N PRO A 51 -11.13 11.23 -25.38
CA PRO A 51 -11.58 10.24 -26.35
C PRO A 51 -10.47 9.26 -26.79
N HIS A 52 -9.19 9.59 -26.53
CA HIS A 52 -8.04 8.72 -26.79
C HIS A 52 -7.86 7.63 -25.73
N THR A 53 -8.48 7.78 -24.55
CA THR A 53 -8.36 6.79 -23.48
C THR A 53 -9.48 5.77 -23.55
N ILE A 54 -9.11 4.51 -23.73
CA ILE A 54 -10.06 3.41 -23.91
C ILE A 54 -9.71 2.27 -22.94
N GLY A 55 -10.74 1.70 -22.31
CA GLY A 55 -10.62 0.48 -21.49
C GLY A 55 -10.72 -0.77 -22.34
N HIS A 56 -9.85 -1.73 -22.06
CA HIS A 56 -9.71 -2.97 -22.79
C HIS A 56 -9.58 -4.17 -21.85
N THR A 57 -9.82 -5.35 -22.40
CA THR A 57 -9.47 -6.61 -21.76
C THR A 57 -8.66 -7.46 -22.73
N PHE A 58 -7.78 -8.30 -22.18
CA PHE A 58 -7.22 -9.43 -22.90
C PHE A 58 -7.30 -10.68 -22.03
N ARG A 59 -7.22 -11.86 -22.65
CA ARG A 59 -7.37 -13.14 -21.97
C ARG A 59 -6.02 -13.73 -21.63
N THR A 60 -5.82 -14.06 -20.36
CA THR A 60 -4.60 -14.70 -19.83
C THR A 60 -4.96 -15.87 -18.91
N ARG A 61 -3.96 -16.65 -18.44
CA ARG A 61 -4.15 -17.84 -17.60
C ARG A 61 -4.38 -17.47 -16.15
N VAL A 62 -5.26 -18.22 -15.49
CA VAL A 62 -5.36 -18.21 -14.02
C VAL A 62 -4.02 -18.64 -13.40
N ASP A 63 -3.46 -19.73 -13.91
CA ASP A 63 -2.19 -20.29 -13.46
C ASP A 63 -1.22 -20.51 -14.63
N HIS A 64 -0.13 -19.74 -14.64
CA HIS A 64 0.94 -19.79 -15.62
C HIS A 64 1.94 -20.92 -15.39
N PHE A 65 1.96 -21.50 -14.19
CA PHE A 65 2.99 -22.46 -13.76
C PHE A 65 2.45 -23.89 -13.67
N ASN A 66 1.14 -24.08 -13.76
CA ASN A 66 0.52 -25.40 -13.87
C ASN A 66 -0.04 -25.67 -15.28
N PRO A 67 0.64 -26.48 -16.12
CA PRO A 67 0.18 -26.76 -17.47
C PRO A 67 -1.14 -27.57 -17.53
N GLN A 68 -1.56 -28.19 -16.42
CA GLN A 68 -2.83 -28.91 -16.34
C GLN A 68 -4.02 -27.97 -16.09
N ASN A 69 -3.78 -26.82 -15.44
CA ASN A 69 -4.78 -25.78 -15.32
C ASN A 69 -4.90 -25.06 -16.67
N ARG A 70 -6.11 -25.04 -17.23
CA ARG A 70 -6.39 -24.40 -18.52
C ARG A 70 -7.38 -23.25 -18.40
N ASP A 71 -7.70 -22.85 -17.18
CA ASP A 71 -8.60 -21.76 -16.89
C ASP A 71 -7.95 -20.43 -17.28
N ILE A 72 -8.81 -19.47 -17.58
CA ILE A 72 -8.44 -18.17 -18.13
C ILE A 72 -9.38 -17.12 -17.56
N PHE A 73 -8.89 -15.89 -17.49
CA PHE A 73 -9.67 -14.74 -17.03
C PHE A 73 -9.43 -13.53 -17.91
N GLU A 74 -10.32 -12.55 -17.79
CA GLU A 74 -10.18 -11.25 -18.46
C GLU A 74 -9.29 -10.36 -17.61
N PHE A 75 -8.17 -9.94 -18.18
CA PHE A 75 -7.22 -9.02 -17.57
C PHE A 75 -7.43 -7.63 -18.16
N HIS A 76 -7.66 -6.65 -17.31
CA HIS A 76 -8.04 -5.30 -17.70
C HIS A 76 -6.81 -4.38 -17.85
N TYR A 77 -6.87 -3.51 -18.86
CA TYR A 77 -5.89 -2.45 -19.06
C TYR A 77 -6.54 -1.25 -19.75
N TYR A 78 -5.94 -0.07 -19.60
CA TYR A 78 -6.27 1.12 -20.37
C TYR A 78 -5.20 1.40 -21.42
N SER A 79 -5.59 2.02 -22.52
CA SER A 79 -4.67 2.60 -23.49
C SER A 79 -5.00 4.06 -23.74
N ASN A 80 -4.00 4.89 -23.99
CA ASN A 80 -4.13 6.26 -24.47
C ASN A 80 -3.17 6.46 -25.65
N ASP A 81 -3.73 6.75 -26.84
CA ASP A 81 -2.99 6.92 -28.09
C ASP A 81 -2.77 8.39 -28.50
N GLU A 82 -3.01 9.35 -27.59
CA GLU A 82 -3.05 10.80 -27.90
C GLU A 82 -1.76 11.31 -28.57
N PHE A 83 -0.60 10.78 -28.16
CA PHE A 83 0.71 11.19 -28.66
C PHE A 83 1.35 10.21 -29.63
N TYR A 84 0.72 9.06 -29.88
CA TYR A 84 1.36 7.99 -30.61
C TYR A 84 1.63 8.39 -32.07
N GLN A 85 2.86 8.12 -32.53
CA GLN A 85 3.23 8.16 -33.94
C GLN A 85 3.75 6.78 -34.38
N PRO A 86 3.55 6.37 -35.65
CA PRO A 86 4.05 5.08 -36.13
C PRO A 86 5.53 4.86 -35.83
N GLY A 87 5.85 3.74 -35.17
CA GLY A 87 7.20 3.40 -34.71
C GLY A 87 7.59 4.00 -33.35
N GLY A 88 6.65 4.65 -32.66
CA GLY A 88 6.81 5.11 -31.28
C GLY A 88 6.84 3.96 -30.27
N PRO A 89 7.42 4.19 -29.07
CA PRO A 89 7.51 3.17 -28.03
C PRO A 89 6.17 2.91 -27.33
N ILE A 90 6.12 1.82 -26.58
CA ILE A 90 5.06 1.45 -25.64
C ILE A 90 5.48 1.92 -24.25
N PHE A 91 4.67 2.74 -23.61
CA PHE A 91 4.86 3.19 -22.24
C PHE A 91 3.81 2.54 -21.35
N ILE A 92 4.22 1.84 -20.29
CA ILE A 92 3.28 1.15 -19.40
C ILE A 92 3.42 1.66 -17.98
N PHE A 93 2.34 2.23 -17.45
CA PHE A 93 2.15 2.41 -16.02
C PHE A 93 1.75 1.08 -15.40
N VAL A 94 2.62 0.52 -14.57
CA VAL A 94 2.44 -0.81 -13.97
C VAL A 94 1.41 -0.73 -12.82
N GLY A 95 0.39 -1.59 -12.88
CA GLY A 95 -0.59 -1.74 -11.80
C GLY A 95 0.00 -2.36 -10.55
N GLY A 96 -0.36 -1.82 -9.39
CA GLY A 96 0.04 -2.31 -8.07
C GLY A 96 -1.11 -2.94 -7.30
N ASN A 97 -1.06 -2.83 -5.98
CA ASN A 97 -2.02 -3.40 -5.04
C ASN A 97 -3.23 -2.46 -4.80
N TRP A 98 -3.76 -1.88 -5.88
CA TRP A 98 -4.91 -0.98 -5.91
C TRP A 98 -5.64 -1.05 -7.27
N PRO A 99 -6.93 -0.65 -7.33
CA PRO A 99 -7.67 -0.53 -8.59
C PRO A 99 -7.02 0.46 -9.57
N LEU A 100 -7.00 0.12 -10.85
CA LEU A 100 -6.40 0.98 -11.86
C LEU A 100 -7.31 2.14 -12.26
N GLU A 101 -6.72 3.34 -12.38
CA GLU A 101 -7.41 4.55 -12.80
C GLU A 101 -6.85 5.09 -14.12
N GLN A 102 -7.73 5.64 -14.97
CA GLN A 102 -7.36 6.24 -16.26
C GLN A 102 -6.42 7.44 -16.10
N TYR A 103 -6.50 8.13 -14.95
CA TYR A 103 -5.68 9.31 -14.62
C TYR A 103 -4.18 9.06 -14.83
N TYR A 104 -3.70 7.85 -14.53
CA TYR A 104 -2.29 7.49 -14.57
C TYR A 104 -1.65 7.53 -15.97
N ILE A 105 -2.45 7.57 -17.03
CA ILE A 105 -1.98 7.69 -18.43
C ILE A 105 -2.56 8.90 -19.16
N GLU A 106 -3.12 9.86 -18.42
CA GLU A 106 -3.65 11.12 -18.96
C GLU A 106 -2.95 12.35 -18.35
N HIS A 107 -2.19 12.13 -17.27
CA HIS A 107 -1.56 13.18 -16.49
C HIS A 107 -0.21 12.71 -15.95
N GLY A 108 0.57 13.68 -15.46
CA GLY A 108 1.83 13.40 -14.78
C GLY A 108 3.03 13.40 -15.71
N HIS A 109 4.20 13.25 -15.10
CA HIS A 109 5.49 13.35 -15.78
C HIS A 109 5.68 12.24 -16.83
N PHE A 110 5.15 11.04 -16.59
CA PHE A 110 5.25 9.95 -17.57
C PHE A 110 4.43 10.22 -18.84
N HIS A 111 3.28 10.87 -18.68
CA HIS A 111 2.45 11.35 -19.78
C HIS A 111 3.13 12.50 -20.54
N ASP A 112 3.77 13.42 -19.82
CA ASP A 112 4.57 14.48 -20.45
C ASP A 112 5.74 13.89 -21.28
N ILE A 113 6.44 12.88 -20.75
CA ILE A 113 7.51 12.19 -21.49
C ILE A 113 6.93 11.43 -22.69
N ALA A 114 5.75 10.80 -22.57
CA ALA A 114 5.11 10.12 -23.68
C ALA A 114 4.85 11.06 -24.88
N ASN A 115 4.48 12.32 -24.61
CA ASN A 115 4.36 13.36 -25.65
C ASN A 115 5.69 13.64 -26.36
N TYR A 116 6.78 13.77 -25.61
CA TYR A 116 8.12 14.00 -26.20
C TYR A 116 8.61 12.80 -27.02
N GLU A 117 8.29 11.58 -26.57
CA GLU A 117 8.80 10.34 -27.18
C GLU A 117 7.84 9.71 -28.21
N ASN A 118 6.69 10.35 -28.49
CA ASN A 118 5.62 9.83 -29.34
C ASN A 118 5.13 8.44 -28.92
N ALA A 119 5.07 8.20 -27.61
CA ALA A 119 4.74 6.90 -27.05
C ALA A 119 3.22 6.63 -27.09
N TRP A 120 2.85 5.36 -27.27
CA TRP A 120 1.52 4.90 -26.94
C TRP A 120 1.51 4.47 -25.47
N MET A 121 0.67 5.11 -24.66
CA MET A 121 0.58 4.82 -23.22
C MET A 121 -0.43 3.72 -22.93
N PHE A 122 -0.09 2.91 -21.94
CA PHE A 122 -0.93 1.85 -21.39
C PHE A 122 -0.83 1.85 -19.88
N ALA A 123 -1.88 1.40 -19.21
CA ALA A 123 -1.87 1.14 -17.79
C ALA A 123 -2.53 -0.22 -17.56
N ASN A 124 -1.89 -1.10 -16.80
CA ASN A 124 -2.40 -2.46 -16.58
C ASN A 124 -2.91 -2.62 -15.15
N GLU A 125 -4.00 -3.37 -14.94
CA GLU A 125 -4.37 -3.78 -13.59
C GLU A 125 -3.38 -4.83 -13.07
N HIS A 126 -3.40 -5.10 -11.77
CA HIS A 126 -2.74 -6.27 -11.19
C HIS A 126 -3.80 -7.35 -10.97
N ARG A 127 -3.46 -8.63 -11.18
CA ARG A 127 -4.37 -9.74 -10.81
C ARG A 127 -4.86 -9.57 -9.36
N TYR A 128 -6.13 -9.83 -9.11
CA TYR A 128 -6.83 -9.65 -7.82
C TYR A 128 -7.10 -8.19 -7.38
N TYR A 129 -6.86 -7.21 -8.24
CA TYR A 129 -7.17 -5.80 -7.97
C TYR A 129 -8.01 -5.20 -9.10
N GLY A 130 -8.85 -4.22 -8.76
CA GLY A 130 -9.73 -3.56 -9.73
C GLY A 130 -10.82 -4.48 -10.26
N HIS A 131 -10.70 -4.89 -11.53
CA HIS A 131 -11.63 -5.79 -12.21
C HIS A 131 -10.97 -7.10 -12.66
N SER A 132 -9.67 -7.26 -12.47
CA SER A 132 -8.86 -8.38 -12.98
C SER A 132 -8.78 -9.53 -11.98
N PHE A 133 -9.90 -10.25 -11.79
CA PHE A 133 -9.95 -11.41 -10.88
C PHE A 133 -9.89 -12.74 -11.63
N PRO A 134 -8.92 -13.62 -11.32
CA PRO A 134 -8.83 -14.94 -11.93
C PRO A 134 -9.77 -15.99 -11.32
N VAL A 135 -10.48 -15.64 -10.25
CA VAL A 135 -11.26 -16.52 -9.37
C VAL A 135 -12.56 -15.83 -8.95
N ASP A 136 -13.52 -16.60 -8.44
CA ASP A 136 -14.85 -16.09 -8.05
C ASP A 136 -14.88 -15.49 -6.62
N ASP A 137 -13.92 -15.85 -5.76
CA ASP A 137 -13.78 -15.33 -4.40
C ASP A 137 -12.31 -15.27 -3.95
N LEU A 138 -12.07 -14.73 -2.77
CA LEU A 138 -10.78 -14.58 -2.11
C LEU A 138 -10.59 -15.59 -0.98
N SER A 139 -11.16 -16.79 -1.09
CA SER A 139 -10.82 -17.90 -0.20
C SER A 139 -9.33 -18.22 -0.27
N VAL A 140 -8.79 -18.87 0.77
CA VAL A 140 -7.36 -19.22 0.86
C VAL A 140 -6.92 -20.08 -0.34
N GLU A 141 -7.76 -21.03 -0.74
CA GLU A 141 -7.55 -21.88 -1.90
C GLU A 141 -7.46 -21.05 -3.19
N ASN A 142 -8.26 -20.00 -3.31
CA ASN A 142 -8.26 -19.15 -4.49
C ASN A 142 -7.17 -18.08 -4.46
N LEU A 143 -6.66 -17.67 -3.30
CA LEU A 143 -5.54 -16.73 -3.18
C LEU A 143 -4.19 -17.33 -3.58
N GLN A 144 -4.08 -18.65 -3.77
CA GLN A 144 -2.83 -19.29 -4.18
C GLN A 144 -2.26 -18.77 -5.52
N TYR A 145 -3.08 -18.18 -6.39
CA TYR A 145 -2.61 -17.59 -7.65
C TYR A 145 -2.23 -16.10 -7.54
N LEU A 146 -2.34 -15.50 -6.36
CA LEU A 146 -1.84 -14.17 -6.05
C LEU A 146 -0.37 -14.27 -5.61
N THR A 147 0.52 -14.30 -6.59
CA THR A 147 1.98 -14.27 -6.40
C THR A 147 2.61 -13.30 -7.39
N VAL A 148 3.79 -12.79 -7.05
CA VAL A 148 4.57 -11.90 -7.91
C VAL A 148 4.87 -12.55 -9.26
N GLU A 149 5.30 -13.82 -9.25
CA GLU A 149 5.66 -14.53 -10.47
C GLU A 149 4.49 -14.62 -11.45
N GLN A 150 3.29 -14.90 -10.94
CA GLN A 150 2.10 -14.97 -11.78
C GLN A 150 1.76 -13.60 -12.37
N ALA A 151 1.82 -12.54 -11.57
CA ALA A 151 1.56 -11.17 -12.02
C ALA A 151 2.57 -10.69 -13.07
N MET A 152 3.85 -11.06 -12.93
CA MET A 152 4.87 -10.76 -13.94
C MET A 152 4.61 -11.48 -15.26
N VAL A 153 4.10 -12.72 -15.24
CA VAL A 153 3.74 -13.41 -16.48
C VAL A 153 2.51 -12.78 -17.13
N ASP A 154 1.51 -12.32 -16.36
CA ASP A 154 0.39 -11.55 -16.92
C ASP A 154 0.89 -10.31 -17.68
N LEU A 155 1.80 -9.55 -17.08
CA LEU A 155 2.37 -8.35 -17.70
C LEU A 155 3.24 -8.70 -18.91
N ALA A 156 3.97 -9.82 -18.88
CA ALA A 156 4.73 -10.31 -20.04
C ALA A 156 3.79 -10.69 -21.21
N GLU A 157 2.68 -11.40 -20.93
CA GLU A 157 1.67 -11.72 -21.93
C GLU A 157 0.95 -10.47 -22.46
N LEU A 158 0.68 -9.48 -21.59
CA LEU A 158 0.16 -8.19 -22.01
C LEU A 158 1.12 -7.50 -22.97
N ILE A 159 2.41 -7.37 -22.64
CA ILE A 159 3.40 -6.75 -23.51
C ILE A 159 3.45 -7.46 -24.87
N TYR A 160 3.41 -8.79 -24.87
CA TYR A 160 3.33 -9.58 -26.09
C TYR A 160 2.07 -9.24 -26.89
N HIS A 161 0.90 -9.21 -26.26
CA HIS A 161 -0.37 -8.83 -26.88
C HIS A 161 -0.33 -7.42 -27.48
N LEU A 162 0.22 -6.45 -26.73
CA LEU A 162 0.33 -5.06 -27.18
C LEU A 162 1.18 -4.96 -28.45
N ARG A 163 2.37 -5.57 -28.47
CA ARG A 163 3.25 -5.57 -29.65
C ARG A 163 2.59 -6.15 -30.89
N HIS A 164 1.96 -7.33 -30.77
CA HIS A 164 1.51 -8.08 -31.96
C HIS A 164 0.08 -7.74 -32.40
N ASN A 165 -0.81 -7.37 -31.47
CA ASN A 165 -2.24 -7.21 -31.76
C ASN A 165 -2.70 -5.75 -31.76
N VAL A 166 -2.17 -4.94 -30.84
CA VAL A 166 -2.62 -3.55 -30.63
C VAL A 166 -1.75 -2.59 -31.44
N VAL A 167 -0.46 -2.50 -31.12
CA VAL A 167 0.52 -1.60 -31.76
C VAL A 167 0.94 -2.14 -33.13
N ARG A 168 1.01 -3.47 -33.27
CA ARG A 168 1.42 -4.20 -34.49
C ARG A 168 2.83 -3.82 -34.95
N ASP A 169 3.72 -3.73 -33.97
CA ASP A 169 5.15 -3.52 -34.15
C ASP A 169 5.89 -4.44 -33.16
N ASP A 170 6.49 -5.49 -33.70
CA ASP A 170 7.22 -6.51 -32.95
C ASP A 170 8.52 -5.94 -32.32
N ASP A 171 9.04 -4.83 -32.87
CA ASP A 171 10.26 -4.14 -32.42
C ASP A 171 9.95 -2.95 -31.49
N ALA A 172 8.68 -2.68 -31.18
CA ALA A 172 8.28 -1.56 -30.32
C ALA A 172 8.91 -1.70 -28.93
N ARG A 173 9.72 -0.70 -28.54
CA ARG A 173 10.38 -0.67 -27.23
C ARG A 173 9.37 -0.39 -26.12
N VAL A 174 9.56 -1.02 -24.97
CA VAL A 174 8.68 -0.95 -23.82
C VAL A 174 9.41 -0.31 -22.65
N ILE A 175 8.86 0.79 -22.13
CA ILE A 175 9.32 1.44 -20.91
C ILE A 175 8.25 1.25 -19.83
N LEU A 176 8.67 0.76 -18.67
CA LEU A 176 7.79 0.62 -17.51
C LEU A 176 7.97 1.79 -16.55
N LEU A 177 6.87 2.27 -15.98
CA LEU A 177 6.85 3.07 -14.76
C LEU A 177 6.12 2.29 -13.67
N GLY A 178 6.70 2.17 -12.48
CA GLY A 178 6.01 1.64 -11.32
C GLY A 178 6.35 2.39 -10.03
N THR A 179 5.45 2.33 -9.06
CA THR A 179 5.59 2.94 -7.73
C THR A 179 5.16 2.00 -6.61
N GLY A 180 5.78 2.11 -5.44
CA GLY A 180 5.54 1.19 -4.32
C GLY A 180 5.77 -0.26 -4.75
N TYR A 181 4.78 -1.12 -4.51
CA TYR A 181 4.78 -2.51 -4.98
C TYR A 181 4.83 -2.63 -6.52
N ALA A 182 4.14 -1.77 -7.27
CA ALA A 182 4.25 -1.75 -8.73
C ALA A 182 5.67 -1.40 -9.20
N GLY A 183 6.40 -0.59 -8.41
CA GLY A 183 7.81 -0.30 -8.65
C GLY A 183 8.70 -1.53 -8.49
N ALA A 184 8.37 -2.39 -7.53
CA ALA A 184 9.00 -3.70 -7.36
C ALA A 184 8.76 -4.58 -8.61
N ILE A 185 7.50 -4.67 -9.07
CA ILE A 185 7.15 -5.42 -10.29
C ILE A 185 7.91 -4.87 -11.50
N ALA A 186 7.95 -3.55 -11.73
CA ALA A 186 8.68 -2.95 -12.84
C ALA A 186 10.18 -3.30 -12.80
N THR A 187 10.78 -3.30 -11.60
CA THR A 187 12.17 -3.73 -11.35
C THR A 187 12.37 -5.19 -11.75
N TRP A 188 11.49 -6.08 -11.26
CA TRP A 188 11.60 -7.51 -11.47
C TRP A 188 11.26 -7.93 -12.90
N MET A 189 10.36 -7.20 -13.57
CA MET A 189 10.09 -7.35 -15.00
C MET A 189 11.33 -7.04 -15.83
N ARG A 190 12.02 -5.94 -15.53
CA ARG A 190 13.29 -5.63 -16.20
C ARG A 190 14.36 -6.68 -15.92
N GLN A 191 14.35 -7.29 -14.73
CA GLN A 191 15.26 -8.39 -14.38
C GLN A 191 14.97 -9.69 -15.12
N ARG A 192 13.71 -10.14 -15.14
CA ARG A 192 13.30 -11.47 -15.63
C ARG A 192 12.93 -11.49 -17.10
N TYR A 193 12.43 -10.38 -17.63
CA TYR A 193 12.01 -10.23 -19.02
C TYR A 193 12.77 -9.09 -19.72
N PRO A 194 14.12 -9.07 -19.71
CA PRO A 194 14.89 -8.00 -20.32
C PRO A 194 14.80 -7.94 -21.86
N HIS A 195 14.18 -8.96 -22.46
CA HIS A 195 13.87 -9.06 -23.89
C HIS A 195 12.49 -8.47 -24.24
N LEU A 196 11.64 -8.21 -23.24
CA LEU A 196 10.35 -7.54 -23.39
C LEU A 196 10.40 -6.09 -22.93
N VAL A 197 11.25 -5.78 -21.94
CA VAL A 197 11.31 -4.46 -21.28
C VAL A 197 12.67 -3.80 -21.51
N GLU A 198 12.67 -2.68 -22.22
CA GLU A 198 13.88 -1.93 -22.55
C GLU A 198 14.41 -1.10 -21.38
N GLY A 199 13.53 -0.58 -20.53
CA GLY A 199 13.90 0.17 -19.35
C GLY A 199 12.76 0.33 -18.35
N ALA A 200 13.10 0.67 -17.10
CA ALA A 200 12.11 0.90 -16.05
C ALA A 200 12.45 2.14 -15.20
N TRP A 201 11.47 3.00 -15.00
CA TRP A 201 11.50 4.03 -13.97
C TRP A 201 10.73 3.53 -12.75
N VAL A 202 11.40 3.54 -11.60
CA VAL A 202 10.90 2.97 -10.35
C VAL A 202 10.88 4.07 -9.30
N SER A 203 9.69 4.61 -9.01
CA SER A 203 9.48 5.70 -8.08
C SER A 203 9.00 5.19 -6.72
N SER A 204 9.77 5.42 -5.65
CA SER A 204 9.53 4.88 -4.30
C SER A 204 9.21 3.37 -4.31
N GLY A 205 10.03 2.59 -5.03
CA GLY A 205 9.80 1.15 -5.20
C GLY A 205 10.07 0.36 -3.91
N GLN A 206 9.11 -0.47 -3.49
CA GLN A 206 9.22 -1.37 -2.34
C GLN A 206 9.82 -2.72 -2.78
N ILE A 207 11.16 -2.77 -2.89
CA ILE A 207 11.85 -3.86 -3.61
C ILE A 207 12.32 -4.98 -2.68
N GLU A 208 12.78 -4.65 -1.48
CA GLU A 208 13.24 -5.62 -0.50
C GLU A 208 12.07 -6.16 0.31
N ALA A 209 11.85 -7.48 0.29
CA ALA A 209 10.94 -8.13 1.23
C ALA A 209 11.57 -8.08 2.62
N ARG A 210 10.78 -7.75 3.66
CA ARG A 210 11.32 -7.55 5.01
C ARG A 210 10.34 -8.06 6.05
N PHE A 211 10.69 -9.20 6.66
CA PHE A 211 9.87 -9.92 7.64
C PHE A 211 9.47 -9.10 8.88
N ASN A 212 10.35 -8.21 9.35
CA ASN A 212 10.07 -7.32 10.47
C ASN A 212 10.57 -5.93 10.07
N PHE A 213 9.65 -5.01 9.75
CA PHE A 213 9.96 -3.69 9.21
C PHE A 213 9.82 -2.58 10.25
N LYS A 214 10.59 -2.71 11.33
CA LYS A 214 10.66 -1.73 12.43
C LYS A 214 11.25 -0.38 12.04
N GLU A 215 12.07 -0.33 11.00
CA GLU A 215 12.70 0.91 10.53
C GLU A 215 11.65 1.94 10.10
N TYR A 216 10.48 1.48 9.63
CA TYR A 216 9.35 2.36 9.34
C TYR A 216 8.94 3.21 10.55
N ALA A 217 8.82 2.60 11.74
CA ALA A 217 8.50 3.33 12.96
C ALA A 217 9.64 4.27 13.42
N MET A 218 10.89 3.91 13.11
CA MET A 218 12.07 4.74 13.39
C MET A 218 12.06 6.00 12.54
N GLU A 219 11.84 5.88 11.22
CA GLU A 219 11.74 7.02 10.30
C GLU A 219 10.60 7.97 10.70
N ILE A 220 9.45 7.44 11.14
CA ILE A 220 8.37 8.29 11.70
C ILE A 220 8.83 9.03 12.96
N GLY A 221 9.59 8.36 13.83
CA GLY A 221 10.20 8.97 15.01
C GLY A 221 11.13 10.14 14.65
N GLU A 222 11.93 10.00 13.60
CA GLU A 222 12.79 11.07 13.09
C GLU A 222 11.98 12.21 12.48
N LEU A 223 10.93 11.93 11.71
CA LEU A 223 10.02 12.96 11.19
C LEU A 223 9.42 13.82 12.32
N ILE A 224 8.97 13.18 13.41
CA ILE A 224 8.45 13.90 14.58
C ILE A 224 9.52 14.80 15.22
N ARG A 225 10.78 14.37 15.24
CA ARG A 225 11.89 15.18 15.79
C ARG A 225 12.25 16.35 14.89
N ASP A 226 12.36 16.09 13.61
CA ASP A 226 12.86 17.05 12.61
C ASP A 226 11.85 18.14 12.30
N TYR A 227 10.55 17.79 12.20
CA TYR A 227 9.49 18.71 11.81
C TYR A 227 8.53 19.07 12.96
N GLY A 228 8.44 18.23 13.99
CA GLY A 228 7.64 18.53 15.18
C GLY A 228 8.48 19.17 16.29
N SER A 229 9.06 18.33 17.14
CA SER A 229 10.05 18.70 18.16
C SER A 229 10.48 17.47 18.97
N ASN A 230 11.61 17.59 19.66
CA ASN A 230 12.00 16.61 20.69
C ASN A 230 10.97 16.49 21.82
N GLU A 231 10.23 17.56 22.13
CA GLU A 231 9.17 17.50 23.14
C GLU A 231 7.99 16.68 22.64
N CYS A 232 7.48 16.94 21.43
CA CYS A 232 6.41 16.15 20.82
C CYS A 232 6.77 14.65 20.77
N TYR A 233 7.99 14.31 20.33
CA TYR A 233 8.51 12.94 20.39
C TYR A 233 8.43 12.37 21.82
N SER A 234 8.86 13.15 22.81
CA SER A 234 8.90 12.73 24.20
C SER A 234 7.50 12.59 24.81
N GLN A 235 6.53 13.43 24.41
CA GLN A 235 5.13 13.32 24.83
C GLN A 235 4.52 12.01 24.33
N ILE A 236 4.67 11.70 23.03
CA ILE A 236 4.20 10.44 22.45
C ILE A 236 4.86 9.27 23.19
N TRP A 237 6.18 9.31 23.36
CA TRP A 237 6.91 8.27 24.09
C TRP A 237 6.39 8.08 25.53
N ARG A 238 6.20 9.16 26.30
CA ARG A 238 5.69 9.08 27.68
C ARG A 238 4.25 8.57 27.72
N ALA A 239 3.41 8.94 26.76
CA ALA A 239 2.03 8.45 26.66
C ALA A 239 2.01 6.92 26.44
N PHE A 240 2.73 6.42 25.43
CA PHE A 240 2.83 4.98 25.17
C PHE A 240 3.38 4.22 26.38
N ARG A 241 4.47 4.70 27.00
CA ARG A 241 5.04 4.09 28.21
C ARG A 241 4.06 4.10 29.38
N THR A 242 3.27 5.15 29.54
CA THR A 242 2.28 5.24 30.61
C THR A 242 1.16 4.23 30.40
N ALA A 243 0.61 4.12 29.18
CA ALA A 243 -0.39 3.11 28.84
C ALA A 243 0.14 1.68 29.09
N GLU A 244 1.37 1.39 28.67
CA GLU A 244 2.00 0.07 28.90
C GLU A 244 2.07 -0.26 30.39
N ASN A 245 2.57 0.67 31.20
CA ASN A 245 2.68 0.49 32.65
C ASN A 245 1.32 0.31 33.34
N LEU A 246 0.27 1.01 32.87
CA LEU A 246 -1.09 0.85 33.39
C LEU A 246 -1.64 -0.54 33.08
N MET A 247 -1.48 -1.01 31.84
CA MET A 247 -1.92 -2.35 31.43
C MET A 247 -1.15 -3.44 32.18
N ASP A 248 0.17 -3.29 32.35
CA ASP A 248 1.00 -4.22 33.13
C ASP A 248 0.63 -4.27 34.61
N ALA A 249 0.11 -3.16 35.16
CA ALA A 249 -0.42 -3.08 36.51
C ALA A 249 -1.87 -3.62 36.65
N GLY A 250 -2.50 -4.07 35.56
CA GLY A 250 -3.90 -4.51 35.54
C GLY A 250 -4.92 -3.37 35.63
N LEU A 251 -4.52 -2.13 35.37
CA LEU A 251 -5.37 -0.93 35.40
C LEU A 251 -5.96 -0.63 34.01
N THR A 252 -6.45 -1.66 33.32
CA THR A 252 -6.95 -1.55 31.93
C THR A 252 -8.21 -0.72 31.81
N THR A 253 -9.03 -0.65 32.86
CA THR A 253 -10.23 0.20 32.89
C THR A 253 -9.87 1.67 32.70
N THR A 254 -8.74 2.13 33.27
CA THR A 254 -8.28 3.51 33.08
C THR A 254 -7.94 3.79 31.61
N VAL A 255 -7.32 2.84 30.91
CA VAL A 255 -7.00 3.02 29.48
C VAL A 255 -8.25 2.93 28.62
N THR A 256 -9.12 1.95 28.91
CA THR A 256 -10.41 1.75 28.24
C THR A 256 -11.28 3.00 28.30
N ASP A 257 -11.46 3.55 29.51
CA ASP A 257 -12.30 4.73 29.74
C ASP A 257 -11.69 5.97 29.07
N LEU A 258 -10.37 6.14 29.18
CA LEU A 258 -9.68 7.32 28.66
C LEU A 258 -9.66 7.39 27.14
N PHE A 259 -9.49 6.24 26.45
CA PHE A 259 -9.51 6.17 24.98
C PHE A 259 -10.91 5.88 24.42
N ASN A 260 -11.93 5.80 25.28
CA ASN A 260 -13.31 5.48 24.91
C ASN A 260 -13.38 4.24 23.98
N THR A 261 -12.75 3.13 24.38
CA THR A 261 -12.72 1.93 23.52
C THR A 261 -14.08 1.22 23.52
N CYS A 262 -14.48 0.68 22.36
CA CYS A 262 -15.79 0.03 22.22
C CYS A 262 -15.92 -1.24 23.05
N GLN A 263 -14.81 -1.95 23.27
CA GLN A 263 -14.70 -3.08 24.19
C GLN A 263 -13.59 -2.77 25.20
N PRO A 264 -13.72 -3.23 26.46
CA PRO A 264 -12.63 -3.16 27.42
C PRO A 264 -11.38 -3.87 26.91
N VAL A 265 -10.21 -3.25 27.09
CA VAL A 265 -8.94 -3.89 26.73
C VAL A 265 -8.68 -5.03 27.71
N ASP A 266 -8.66 -6.27 27.21
CA ASP A 266 -8.39 -7.47 28.00
C ASP A 266 -6.88 -7.75 28.07
N THR A 267 -6.30 -7.65 29.27
CA THR A 267 -4.89 -7.99 29.50
C THR A 267 -4.61 -9.48 29.65
N GLU A 268 -5.64 -10.32 29.80
CA GLU A 268 -5.48 -11.78 29.73
C GLU A 268 -5.18 -12.22 28.30
N THR A 269 -5.62 -11.44 27.31
CA THR A 269 -5.41 -11.67 25.89
C THR A 269 -4.36 -10.70 25.33
N MET A 270 -3.11 -11.16 25.20
CA MET A 270 -2.01 -10.32 24.70
C MET A 270 -2.31 -9.64 23.36
N LEU A 271 -3.12 -10.26 22.50
CA LEU A 271 -3.52 -9.68 21.22
C LEU A 271 -4.35 -8.40 21.37
N ASP A 272 -5.23 -8.30 22.36
CA ASP A 272 -6.02 -7.08 22.58
C ASP A 272 -5.12 -5.91 23.03
N VAL A 273 -4.12 -6.22 23.87
CA VAL A 273 -3.10 -5.24 24.25
C VAL A 273 -2.29 -4.78 23.04
N GLU A 274 -1.74 -5.69 22.24
CA GLU A 274 -0.93 -5.32 21.07
C GLU A 274 -1.77 -4.58 20.01
N THR A 275 -3.06 -4.95 19.86
CA THR A 275 -3.99 -4.31 18.93
C THR A 275 -4.32 -2.88 19.33
N PHE A 276 -4.50 -2.61 20.63
CA PHE A 276 -4.66 -1.24 21.12
C PHE A 276 -3.47 -0.37 20.71
N PHE A 277 -2.25 -0.81 21.00
CA PHE A 277 -1.04 -0.06 20.66
C PHE A 277 -0.83 0.07 19.15
N TYR A 278 -1.16 -0.97 18.38
CA TYR A 278 -1.12 -0.93 16.92
C TYR A 278 -2.04 0.16 16.39
N ASN A 279 -3.31 0.21 16.81
CA ASN A 279 -4.26 1.21 16.31
C ASN A 279 -3.91 2.64 16.74
N VAL A 280 -3.43 2.85 17.96
CA VAL A 280 -2.96 4.17 18.43
C VAL A 280 -1.74 4.63 17.64
N LYS A 281 -0.77 3.74 17.40
CA LYS A 281 0.41 4.01 16.55
C LYS A 281 0.00 4.35 15.12
N GLU A 282 -0.88 3.55 14.52
CA GLU A 282 -1.37 3.77 13.15
C GLU A 282 -2.12 5.10 13.01
N ALA A 283 -2.87 5.55 14.02
CA ALA A 283 -3.55 6.84 13.99
C ALA A 283 -2.56 8.01 13.90
N ILE A 284 -1.48 7.97 14.69
CA ILE A 284 -0.42 9.00 14.66
C ILE A 284 0.32 8.97 13.32
N GLN A 285 0.70 7.77 12.85
CA GLN A 285 1.37 7.60 11.56
C GLN A 285 0.51 8.13 10.39
N ARG A 286 -0.81 7.91 10.46
CA ARG A 286 -1.78 8.46 9.51
C ARG A 286 -1.78 9.97 9.47
N ALA A 287 -1.86 10.60 10.64
CA ALA A 287 -1.85 12.06 10.75
C ALA A 287 -0.58 12.67 10.16
N ILE A 288 0.56 11.96 10.25
CA ILE A 288 1.84 12.42 9.69
C ILE A 288 1.91 12.28 8.16
N LEU A 289 1.32 11.21 7.60
CA LEU A 289 1.59 10.79 6.22
C LEU A 289 0.45 11.04 5.22
N SER A 290 -0.77 11.38 5.66
CA SER A 290 -1.94 11.49 4.78
C SER A 290 -1.75 12.52 3.66
N GLU A 291 -1.22 13.69 3.99
CA GLU A 291 -1.02 14.75 3.00
C GLU A 291 0.27 14.62 2.20
N GLN A 292 1.23 13.80 2.69
CA GLN A 292 2.57 13.65 2.12
C GLN A 292 3.38 14.96 2.16
N ASP A 293 3.26 15.69 3.27
CA ASP A 293 3.97 16.93 3.56
C ASP A 293 4.48 16.97 5.02
N THR A 294 5.28 18.00 5.33
CA THR A 294 5.83 18.19 6.67
C THR A 294 4.88 18.98 7.58
N GLU A 295 3.97 19.75 7.01
CA GLU A 295 2.98 20.56 7.73
C GLU A 295 2.06 19.68 8.57
N SER A 296 1.71 18.49 8.08
CA SER A 296 0.92 17.51 8.82
C SER A 296 1.61 17.03 10.12
N THR A 297 2.94 16.93 10.10
CA THR A 297 3.74 16.60 11.31
C THR A 297 3.79 17.79 12.26
N GLU A 298 3.98 19.00 11.73
CA GLU A 298 3.96 20.25 12.48
C GLU A 298 2.61 20.42 13.20
N GLU A 299 1.50 20.28 12.47
CA GLU A 299 0.13 20.41 12.99
C GLU A 299 -0.16 19.40 14.10
N LEU A 300 0.16 18.11 13.88
CA LEU A 300 0.04 17.10 14.93
C LEU A 300 0.79 17.55 16.19
N CYS A 301 2.06 17.92 16.06
CA CYS A 301 2.89 18.26 17.21
C CYS A 301 2.49 19.57 17.89
N GLU A 302 2.01 20.57 17.15
CA GLU A 302 1.43 21.79 17.72
C GLU A 302 0.17 21.47 18.53
N ASN A 303 -0.71 20.61 18.03
CA ASN A 303 -1.89 20.16 18.77
C ASN A 303 -1.51 19.46 20.08
N LEU A 304 -0.52 18.56 20.05
CA LEU A 304 -0.04 17.86 21.26
C LEU A 304 0.65 18.81 22.25
N ASN A 305 1.48 19.72 21.77
CA ASN A 305 2.22 20.68 22.60
C ASN A 305 1.31 21.73 23.24
N ASN A 306 0.24 22.15 22.56
CA ASN A 306 -0.72 23.14 23.06
C ASN A 306 -1.80 22.55 23.97
N SER A 307 -1.82 21.22 24.13
CA SER A 307 -2.73 20.53 25.03
C SER A 307 -2.61 21.05 26.47
N THR A 308 -3.76 21.16 27.14
CA THR A 308 -3.84 21.53 28.56
C THR A 308 -4.18 20.34 29.46
N GLU A 309 -4.17 19.14 28.89
CA GLU A 309 -4.44 17.90 29.60
C GLU A 309 -3.41 17.63 30.71
N VAL A 310 -3.85 16.87 31.72
CA VAL A 310 -3.07 16.67 32.95
C VAL A 310 -1.81 15.83 32.73
N THR A 311 -1.81 14.96 31.71
CA THR A 311 -0.70 14.05 31.39
C THR A 311 -0.62 13.84 29.89
N ASP A 312 0.54 13.43 29.37
CA ASP A 312 0.70 13.12 27.95
C ASP A 312 -0.23 11.99 27.47
N LEU A 313 -0.58 11.03 28.35
CA LEU A 313 -1.55 9.99 28.01
C LEU A 313 -2.95 10.55 27.74
N HIS A 314 -3.39 11.53 28.55
CA HIS A 314 -4.66 12.22 28.34
C HIS A 314 -4.61 13.07 27.07
N THR A 315 -3.48 13.73 26.79
CA THR A 315 -3.26 14.47 25.53
C THR A 315 -3.45 13.57 24.31
N ILE A 316 -2.81 12.40 24.29
CA ILE A 316 -2.93 11.46 23.16
C ILE A 316 -4.34 10.89 23.05
N ALA A 317 -4.98 10.54 24.17
CA ALA A 317 -6.33 10.01 24.14
C ALA A 317 -7.36 11.02 23.60
N ASN A 318 -7.29 12.27 24.07
CA ASN A 318 -8.14 13.36 23.59
C ASN A 318 -7.89 13.63 22.10
N TRP A 319 -6.61 13.68 21.68
CA TRP A 319 -6.27 13.83 20.26
C TRP A 319 -6.82 12.69 19.39
N ILE A 320 -6.80 11.43 19.87
CA ILE A 320 -7.38 10.30 19.13
C ILE A 320 -8.89 10.42 19.00
N GLU A 321 -9.57 10.84 20.07
CA GLU A 321 -11.01 11.09 20.05
C GLU A 321 -11.36 12.16 18.99
N ASP A 322 -10.59 13.24 18.92
CA ASP A 322 -10.73 14.28 17.90
C ASP A 322 -10.41 13.75 16.48
N PHE A 323 -9.31 13.00 16.32
CA PHE A 323 -8.91 12.44 15.03
C PHE A 323 -9.98 11.49 14.45
N TYR A 324 -10.66 10.77 15.34
CA TYR A 324 -11.76 9.87 15.05
C TYR A 324 -13.13 10.41 15.53
N TYR A 325 -13.35 11.73 15.45
CA TYR A 325 -14.57 12.40 15.95
C TYR A 325 -15.91 11.83 15.43
N TYR A 326 -15.85 11.08 14.33
CA TYR A 326 -16.98 10.47 13.65
C TYR A 326 -17.34 9.07 14.19
N LEU A 327 -16.57 8.55 15.15
CA LEU A 327 -16.82 7.27 15.82
C LEU A 327 -17.36 7.51 17.24
N ASP A 328 -18.38 6.74 17.61
CA ASP A 328 -18.93 6.79 18.97
C ASP A 328 -17.96 6.22 20.04
N CYS A 329 -17.08 5.31 19.62
CA CYS A 329 -16.04 4.66 20.44
C CYS A 329 -14.93 4.10 19.53
N MET A 330 -13.75 3.83 20.10
CA MET A 330 -12.59 3.29 19.36
C MET A 330 -12.63 1.75 19.26
N PRO A 331 -12.75 1.16 18.05
CA PRO A 331 -12.82 -0.29 17.86
C PRO A 331 -11.42 -0.93 17.89
N PHE A 332 -10.69 -0.78 18.99
CA PHE A 332 -9.29 -1.19 19.13
C PHE A 332 -9.10 -2.61 19.67
N ASP A 333 -10.12 -3.48 19.55
CA ASP A 333 -10.02 -4.91 19.85
C ASP A 333 -9.56 -5.72 18.63
N PHE A 334 -8.96 -6.90 18.89
CA PHE A 334 -8.37 -7.73 17.85
C PHE A 334 -9.42 -8.24 16.85
N ASP A 335 -10.56 -8.73 17.35
CA ASP A 335 -11.63 -9.29 16.53
C ASP A 335 -12.16 -8.28 15.50
N THR A 336 -12.42 -7.04 15.93
CA THR A 336 -12.89 -5.98 15.04
C THR A 336 -11.81 -5.57 14.04
N THR A 337 -10.55 -5.53 14.46
CA THR A 337 -9.41 -5.19 13.60
C THR A 337 -9.20 -6.24 12.49
N VAL A 338 -9.38 -7.52 12.77
CA VAL A 338 -9.25 -8.60 11.76
C VAL A 338 -10.48 -8.74 10.87
N GLN A 339 -11.68 -8.39 11.37
CA GLN A 339 -12.96 -8.62 10.67
C GLN A 339 -12.97 -8.08 9.24
N ALA A 340 -12.46 -6.86 9.02
CA ALA A 340 -12.43 -6.23 7.70
C ALA A 340 -11.60 -7.01 6.65
N HIS A 341 -10.74 -7.93 7.09
CA HIS A 341 -9.85 -8.71 6.24
C HIS A 341 -10.36 -10.15 6.01
N GLN A 342 -11.44 -10.54 6.70
CA GLN A 342 -12.04 -11.88 6.62
C GLN A 342 -13.12 -12.01 5.55
N TYR A 343 -13.56 -10.90 4.93
CA TYR A 343 -14.49 -10.95 3.80
C TYR A 343 -13.83 -11.63 2.60
N GLU A 344 -14.44 -12.68 2.07
CA GLU A 344 -13.90 -13.43 0.94
C GLU A 344 -14.54 -13.00 -0.39
N GLU A 345 -15.72 -12.38 -0.37
CA GLU A 345 -16.35 -11.94 -1.60
C GLU A 345 -15.62 -10.73 -2.19
N ILE A 346 -15.34 -10.81 -3.49
CA ILE A 346 -14.62 -9.79 -4.26
C ILE A 346 -15.35 -8.44 -4.20
N SER A 347 -16.68 -8.46 -4.18
CA SER A 347 -17.52 -7.26 -4.23
C SER A 347 -17.57 -6.44 -2.93
N TYR A 348 -17.03 -6.94 -1.80
CA TYR A 348 -16.96 -6.14 -0.58
C TYR A 348 -16.05 -4.93 -0.81
N PRO A 349 -16.45 -3.70 -0.43
CA PRO A 349 -15.64 -2.50 -0.62
C PRO A 349 -14.21 -2.63 -0.08
N GLU A 350 -14.05 -3.32 1.05
CA GLU A 350 -12.77 -3.66 1.68
C GLU A 350 -11.81 -4.37 0.71
N ASN A 351 -12.34 -5.22 -0.16
CA ASN A 351 -11.58 -5.97 -1.15
C ASN A 351 -11.55 -5.28 -2.52
N ALA A 352 -12.71 -4.86 -3.03
CA ALA A 352 -12.87 -4.28 -4.36
C ALA A 352 -12.15 -2.93 -4.50
N ILE A 353 -12.19 -2.10 -3.45
CA ILE A 353 -11.64 -0.73 -3.49
C ILE A 353 -10.27 -0.68 -2.81
N LEU A 354 -10.14 -1.31 -1.65
CA LEU A 354 -8.92 -1.15 -0.82
C LEU A 354 -7.90 -2.28 -1.04
N GLY A 355 -8.36 -3.44 -1.52
CA GLY A 355 -7.52 -4.63 -1.65
C GLY A 355 -6.99 -5.17 -0.33
N LEU A 356 -7.74 -5.04 0.79
CA LEU A 356 -7.25 -5.37 2.13
C LEU A 356 -6.82 -6.83 2.25
N ARG A 357 -7.71 -7.77 1.96
CA ARG A 357 -7.41 -9.21 2.10
C ARG A 357 -6.28 -9.64 1.18
N GLN A 358 -6.29 -9.16 -0.06
CA GLN A 358 -5.27 -9.46 -1.06
C GLN A 358 -3.88 -8.97 -0.64
N ARG A 359 -3.80 -7.71 -0.17
CA ARG A 359 -2.53 -7.11 0.27
C ARG A 359 -1.97 -7.85 1.48
N VAL A 360 -2.81 -8.11 2.49
CA VAL A 360 -2.38 -8.86 3.68
C VAL A 360 -1.94 -10.27 3.30
N TYR A 361 -2.59 -10.93 2.34
CA TYR A 361 -2.16 -12.23 1.86
C TYR A 361 -0.72 -12.19 1.34
N GLN A 362 -0.38 -11.21 0.50
CA GLN A 362 0.99 -11.04 0.00
C GLN A 362 1.99 -10.70 1.12
N PHE A 363 1.58 -9.94 2.14
CA PHE A 363 2.45 -9.69 3.31
C PHE A 363 2.71 -10.99 4.08
N CYS A 364 1.68 -11.83 4.24
CA CYS A 364 1.74 -13.08 4.96
C CYS A 364 2.42 -14.22 4.17
N THR A 365 2.66 -14.08 2.86
CA THR A 365 3.21 -15.16 2.03
C THR A 365 4.48 -14.81 1.26
N GLU A 366 4.73 -13.53 0.96
CA GLU A 366 5.86 -13.11 0.12
C GLU A 366 6.71 -12.00 0.76
N PHE A 367 6.08 -10.94 1.30
CA PHE A 367 6.80 -9.70 1.58
C PHE A 367 7.15 -9.45 3.03
N GLY A 368 6.30 -9.91 3.95
CA GLY A 368 6.49 -9.77 5.39
C GLY A 368 6.55 -8.34 5.92
N TRP A 369 6.23 -7.31 5.13
CA TRP A 369 6.33 -5.86 5.43
C TRP A 369 5.50 -5.39 6.64
N PHE A 370 5.72 -6.01 7.79
CA PHE A 370 5.00 -5.80 9.02
C PHE A 370 5.62 -4.63 9.78
N LEU A 371 4.81 -3.59 9.96
CA LEU A 371 5.23 -2.31 10.54
C LEU A 371 5.22 -2.39 12.07
N THR A 372 6.18 -3.14 12.61
CA THR A 372 6.38 -3.27 14.06
C THR A 372 6.92 -1.96 14.66
N ALA A 373 6.85 -1.88 15.98
CA ALA A 373 7.45 -0.82 16.78
C ALA A 373 8.23 -1.45 17.96
N ASP A 374 9.02 -2.48 17.67
CA ASP A 374 9.84 -3.19 18.66
C ASP A 374 11.28 -2.63 18.78
N SER A 375 11.60 -1.55 18.04
CA SER A 375 12.84 -0.78 18.18
C SER A 375 12.78 0.19 19.37
N ALA A 376 13.93 0.45 19.99
CA ALA A 376 14.06 1.46 21.05
C ALA A 376 14.17 2.90 20.50
N ASP A 377 14.44 3.06 19.20
CA ASP A 377 14.73 4.36 18.57
C ASP A 377 13.47 5.07 18.03
N GLN A 378 12.29 4.72 18.54
CA GLN A 378 10.99 5.25 18.09
C GLN A 378 10.04 5.48 19.29
N PRO A 379 9.00 6.34 19.17
CA PRO A 379 8.22 6.82 20.32
C PRO A 379 6.99 5.96 20.69
N PHE A 380 6.69 4.89 19.97
CA PHE A 380 5.45 4.09 20.05
C PHE A 380 5.55 2.85 20.97
N GLY A 381 6.38 2.90 22.00
CA GLY A 381 6.48 1.81 22.99
C GLY A 381 7.18 0.55 22.45
N TYR A 382 6.77 -0.64 22.91
CA TYR A 382 7.34 -1.95 22.54
C TYR A 382 6.30 -3.05 22.29
N ARG A 383 5.01 -2.72 22.29
CA ARG A 383 3.90 -3.68 22.23
C ARG A 383 3.44 -4.04 20.82
N VAL A 384 3.90 -3.35 19.79
CA VAL A 384 3.56 -3.69 18.40
C VAL A 384 4.65 -4.61 17.85
N THR A 385 4.50 -5.91 18.08
CA THR A 385 5.53 -6.91 17.77
C THR A 385 5.11 -7.81 16.60
N MET A 386 6.03 -8.67 16.16
CA MET A 386 5.71 -9.74 15.21
C MET A 386 4.63 -10.72 15.71
N TYR A 387 4.39 -10.80 17.02
CA TYR A 387 3.34 -11.67 17.56
C TYR A 387 1.96 -11.24 17.04
N PHE A 388 1.64 -9.95 17.10
CA PHE A 388 0.41 -9.38 16.53
C PHE A 388 0.25 -9.76 15.06
N PHE A 389 1.24 -9.44 14.22
CA PHE A 389 1.14 -9.64 12.77
C PHE A 389 1.03 -11.13 12.38
N LEU A 390 1.75 -12.03 13.05
CA LEU A 390 1.65 -13.46 12.77
C LEU A 390 0.29 -14.03 13.19
N ASN A 391 -0.26 -13.61 14.32
CA ASN A 391 -1.62 -14.02 14.73
C ASN A 391 -2.70 -13.37 13.87
N PHE A 392 -2.48 -12.14 13.40
CA PHE A 392 -3.33 -11.49 12.42
C PHE A 392 -3.40 -12.32 11.13
N CYS A 393 -2.25 -12.72 10.56
CA CYS A 393 -2.20 -13.60 9.39
C CYS A 393 -2.97 -14.91 9.61
N ARG A 394 -2.77 -15.58 10.76
CA ARG A 394 -3.47 -16.83 11.09
C ARG A 394 -4.97 -16.66 11.26
N SER A 395 -5.40 -15.54 11.82
CA SER A 395 -6.82 -15.23 12.03
C SER A 395 -7.54 -14.94 10.71
N VAL A 396 -6.81 -14.50 9.69
CA VAL A 396 -7.36 -14.15 8.37
C VAL A 396 -7.29 -15.32 7.37
N PHE A 397 -6.21 -16.11 7.39
CA PHE A 397 -5.94 -17.16 6.39
C PHE A 397 -5.81 -18.58 6.97
N GLY A 398 -5.82 -18.73 8.29
CA GLY A 398 -5.74 -20.01 8.97
C GLY A 398 -4.35 -20.37 9.52
N GLU A 399 -4.33 -21.42 10.33
CA GLU A 399 -3.17 -21.86 11.13
C GLU A 399 -1.93 -22.31 10.32
N TRP A 400 -2.08 -22.52 9.01
CA TRP A 400 -0.95 -22.88 8.15
C TRP A 400 0.05 -21.73 7.99
N VAL A 401 -0.37 -20.47 8.21
CA VAL A 401 0.52 -19.31 8.16
C VAL A 401 1.34 -19.22 9.45
N THR A 402 2.41 -20.03 9.47
CA THR A 402 3.39 -20.05 10.56
C THR A 402 4.45 -18.97 10.36
N SER A 403 5.24 -18.68 11.41
CA SER A 403 6.40 -17.77 11.30
C SER A 403 7.37 -18.21 10.21
N GLU A 404 7.57 -19.52 10.10
CA GLU A 404 8.45 -20.17 9.15
C GLU A 404 7.95 -19.96 7.72
N VAL A 405 6.64 -20.11 7.48
CA VAL A 405 6.05 -19.86 6.16
C VAL A 405 6.29 -18.42 5.71
N VAL A 406 6.04 -17.43 6.59
CA VAL A 406 6.26 -16.02 6.20
C VAL A 406 7.76 -15.72 6.02
N ALA A 407 8.62 -16.24 6.90
CA ALA A 407 10.06 -16.05 6.80
C ALA A 407 10.65 -16.69 5.53
N ASP A 408 10.18 -17.88 5.16
CA ASP A 408 10.56 -18.56 3.93
C ASP A 408 10.10 -17.78 2.70
N GLY A 409 8.87 -17.27 2.71
CA GLY A 409 8.36 -16.36 1.67
C GLY A 409 9.26 -15.16 1.44
N VAL A 410 9.54 -14.40 2.51
CA VAL A 410 10.46 -13.25 2.49
C VAL A 410 11.85 -13.63 1.97
N HIS A 411 12.39 -14.75 2.43
CA HIS A 411 13.68 -15.24 1.98
C HIS A 411 13.68 -15.58 0.49
N LEU A 412 12.66 -16.29 0.01
CA LEU A 412 12.50 -16.68 -1.38
C LEU A 412 12.33 -15.47 -2.29
N THR A 413 11.48 -14.50 -1.94
CA THR A 413 11.31 -13.26 -2.72
C THR A 413 12.65 -12.53 -2.87
N ASN A 414 13.39 -12.33 -1.79
CA ASN A 414 14.70 -11.69 -1.87
C ASN A 414 15.74 -12.55 -2.61
N MET A 415 15.68 -13.87 -2.52
CA MET A 415 16.54 -14.78 -3.29
C MET A 415 16.24 -14.69 -4.79
N HIS A 416 14.96 -14.65 -5.16
CA HIS A 416 14.49 -14.59 -6.53
C HIS A 416 14.85 -13.26 -7.19
N PHE A 417 14.78 -12.16 -6.45
CA PHE A 417 14.88 -10.82 -7.02
C PHE A 417 16.12 -10.02 -6.63
N GLY A 418 16.88 -10.48 -5.62
CA GLY A 418 18.15 -9.89 -5.20
C GLY A 418 18.04 -8.75 -4.19
N GLY A 419 16.85 -8.52 -3.61
CA GLY A 419 16.61 -7.45 -2.63
C GLY A 419 17.10 -6.09 -3.12
N LYS A 420 17.84 -5.35 -2.28
CA LYS A 420 18.44 -4.06 -2.66
C LYS A 420 19.58 -4.12 -3.70
N ASN A 421 19.99 -5.31 -4.13
CA ASN A 421 21.02 -5.47 -5.16
C ASN A 421 20.57 -6.45 -6.27
N PRO A 422 19.60 -6.05 -7.10
CA PRO A 422 19.02 -6.92 -8.14
C PRO A 422 19.96 -7.18 -9.32
N ARG A 423 21.10 -6.47 -9.43
CA ARG A 423 22.11 -6.60 -10.50
C ARG A 423 21.54 -6.49 -11.93
N ILE A 424 20.63 -5.55 -12.13
CA ILE A 424 20.00 -5.21 -13.41
C ILE A 424 20.56 -3.91 -14.03
N SER A 425 20.35 -3.78 -15.34
CA SER A 425 20.63 -2.58 -16.14
C SER A 425 19.35 -1.90 -16.62
N ASN A 426 19.45 -0.66 -17.09
CA ASN A 426 18.35 0.17 -17.61
C ASN A 426 17.22 0.41 -16.59
N VAL A 427 17.58 0.71 -15.34
CA VAL A 427 16.60 1.07 -14.30
C VAL A 427 17.00 2.35 -13.59
N LEU A 428 16.06 3.26 -13.41
CA LEU A 428 16.22 4.46 -12.61
C LEU A 428 15.35 4.36 -11.37
N PHE A 429 15.98 4.31 -10.20
CA PHE A 429 15.29 4.34 -8.91
C PHE A 429 15.25 5.78 -8.40
N THR A 430 14.07 6.26 -8.04
CA THR A 430 13.85 7.56 -7.41
C THR A 430 13.14 7.33 -6.09
N ASN A 431 13.53 8.01 -5.02
CA ASN A 431 12.85 7.94 -3.73
C ASN A 431 12.76 9.32 -3.11
N GLY A 432 11.68 9.62 -2.38
CA GLY A 432 11.65 10.80 -1.54
C GLY A 432 12.51 10.63 -0.30
N ALA A 433 13.16 11.70 0.17
CA ALA A 433 14.02 11.65 1.34
C ALA A 433 13.28 11.48 2.67
N LEU A 434 12.00 11.82 2.72
CA LEU A 434 11.13 11.76 3.89
C LEU A 434 10.18 10.56 3.85
N ASP A 435 10.27 9.73 2.81
CA ASP A 435 9.42 8.55 2.63
C ASP A 435 9.90 7.39 3.50
N PRO A 436 9.12 6.93 4.51
CA PRO A 436 9.55 5.83 5.37
C PRO A 436 9.70 4.50 4.62
N VAL A 437 9.03 4.30 3.48
CA VAL A 437 9.19 3.06 2.69
C VAL A 437 10.50 3.03 1.90
N ARG A 438 11.22 4.15 1.82
CA ARG A 438 12.56 4.22 1.19
C ARG A 438 13.52 3.18 1.75
N ASP A 439 13.35 2.79 3.01
CA ASP A 439 14.19 1.79 3.68
C ASP A 439 14.13 0.39 3.06
N ILE A 440 13.08 0.07 2.30
CA ILE A 440 12.99 -1.18 1.52
C ILE A 440 13.13 -0.93 0.01
N GLY A 441 13.44 0.31 -0.38
CA GLY A 441 13.79 0.69 -1.73
C GLY A 441 15.31 0.66 -2.00
N ILE A 442 15.67 1.03 -3.23
CA ILE A 442 17.06 1.17 -3.67
C ILE A 442 17.38 2.66 -3.76
N THR A 443 18.21 3.14 -2.84
CA THR A 443 18.62 4.56 -2.73
C THR A 443 19.99 4.85 -3.34
N GLU A 444 20.83 3.82 -3.48
CA GLU A 444 22.14 3.91 -4.12
C GLU A 444 22.28 2.74 -5.09
N TYR A 445 22.58 3.05 -6.35
CA TYR A 445 22.70 2.04 -7.39
C TYR A 445 23.54 2.53 -8.56
N TYR A 446 24.55 1.73 -8.92
CA TYR A 446 25.47 2.06 -10.00
C TYR A 446 25.67 0.82 -10.88
N GLN A 447 24.91 0.76 -11.96
CA GLN A 447 25.02 -0.28 -13.01
C GLN A 447 24.91 0.39 -14.39
N PRO A 448 25.26 -0.30 -15.49
CA PRO A 448 25.14 0.27 -16.82
C PRO A 448 23.73 0.84 -17.08
N SER A 449 23.69 2.10 -17.51
CA SER A 449 22.45 2.84 -17.79
C SER A 449 21.43 2.77 -16.65
N SER A 450 21.88 2.65 -15.41
CA SER A 450 21.03 2.57 -14.21
C SER A 450 21.57 3.47 -13.12
N TYR A 451 20.66 4.03 -12.34
CA TYR A 451 21.00 4.98 -11.29
C TYR A 451 19.96 4.94 -10.18
N ALA A 452 20.33 5.37 -8.99
CA ALA A 452 19.39 5.67 -7.92
C ALA A 452 19.60 7.11 -7.43
N THR A 453 18.51 7.80 -7.14
CA THR A 453 18.54 9.15 -6.57
C THR A 453 17.50 9.29 -5.46
N VAL A 454 17.83 10.12 -4.47
CA VAL A 454 16.97 10.46 -3.35
C VAL A 454 16.66 11.95 -3.44
N ILE A 455 15.38 12.31 -3.40
CA ILE A 455 14.88 13.66 -3.63
C ILE A 455 14.64 14.32 -2.26
N PRO A 456 15.47 15.30 -1.84
CA PRO A 456 15.37 15.94 -0.52
C PRO A 456 14.03 16.64 -0.30
N GLY A 457 13.48 16.53 0.91
CA GLY A 457 12.27 17.26 1.31
C GLY A 457 10.95 16.72 0.76
N TYR A 458 10.93 15.50 0.21
CA TYR A 458 9.72 14.88 -0.31
C TYR A 458 9.48 13.49 0.27
N PHE A 459 8.20 13.12 0.36
CA PHE A 459 7.71 11.81 0.74
C PHE A 459 7.56 10.91 -0.49
N ASN A 460 6.52 10.07 -0.56
CA ASN A 460 6.41 9.03 -1.58
C ASN A 460 6.18 9.60 -2.99
N SER A 461 6.94 9.08 -3.96
CA SER A 461 6.73 9.31 -5.40
C SER A 461 6.48 10.76 -5.86
N PRO A 462 7.28 11.74 -5.41
CA PRO A 462 7.06 13.17 -5.74
C PRO A 462 7.30 13.48 -7.22
N ASP A 463 8.01 12.59 -7.89
CA ASP A 463 8.45 12.68 -9.27
C ASP A 463 7.38 12.28 -10.28
N LEU A 464 6.24 11.72 -9.86
CA LEU A 464 5.14 11.30 -10.76
C LEU A 464 4.34 12.45 -11.37
N ASN A 465 4.12 13.55 -10.63
CA ASN A 465 3.33 14.68 -11.12
C ASN A 465 4.02 15.44 -12.26
N SER A 466 3.29 16.15 -13.12
CA SER A 466 3.90 16.94 -14.20
C SER A 466 4.86 18.01 -13.67
N ILE A 467 5.81 18.43 -14.50
CA ILE A 467 6.70 19.56 -14.16
C ILE A 467 5.85 20.83 -13.98
N SER A 468 6.06 21.55 -12.87
CA SER A 468 5.37 22.80 -12.59
C SER A 468 6.29 23.82 -11.91
N GLY A 469 5.85 25.08 -11.83
CA GLY A 469 6.58 26.15 -11.15
C GLY A 469 6.73 25.97 -9.62
N TYR A 470 6.06 24.97 -9.03
CA TYR A 470 6.14 24.64 -7.61
C TYR A 470 7.19 23.56 -7.30
N ASN A 471 7.83 22.96 -8.31
CA ASN A 471 8.88 21.98 -8.07
C ASN A 471 10.14 22.67 -7.53
N SER A 472 10.73 22.09 -6.48
CA SER A 472 12.06 22.48 -6.02
C SER A 472 13.12 22.23 -7.10
N PRO A 473 14.28 22.90 -7.03
CA PRO A 473 15.41 22.61 -7.92
C PRO A 473 15.80 21.13 -7.95
N GLU A 474 15.80 20.47 -6.79
CA GLU A 474 16.18 19.06 -6.63
C GLU A 474 15.15 18.12 -7.28
N LEU A 475 13.86 18.38 -7.10
CA LEU A 475 12.80 17.62 -7.77
C LEU A 475 12.84 17.83 -9.29
N LEU A 476 13.10 19.06 -9.74
CA LEU A 476 13.22 19.37 -11.16
C LEU A 476 14.43 18.64 -11.78
N GLU A 477 15.57 18.61 -11.09
CA GLU A 477 16.73 17.83 -11.51
C GLU A 477 16.41 16.34 -11.65
N ALA A 478 15.74 15.76 -10.65
CA ALA A 478 15.29 14.36 -10.72
C ALA A 478 14.35 14.11 -11.91
N LYS A 479 13.38 15.00 -12.16
CA LYS A 479 12.46 14.89 -13.31
C LYS A 479 13.17 14.97 -14.66
N HIS A 480 14.14 15.86 -14.81
CA HIS A 480 14.96 15.92 -16.03
C HIS A 480 15.85 14.69 -16.20
N LEU A 481 16.38 14.15 -15.09
CA LEU A 481 17.14 12.91 -15.11
C LEU A 481 16.29 11.73 -15.60
N ILE A 482 15.05 11.63 -15.12
CA ILE A 482 14.07 10.62 -15.55
C ILE A 482 13.86 10.67 -17.05
N HIS A 483 13.53 11.85 -17.60
CA HIS A 483 13.34 12.01 -19.04
C HIS A 483 14.59 11.57 -19.82
N LYS A 484 15.78 12.01 -19.40
CA LYS A 484 17.04 11.63 -20.05
C LYS A 484 17.29 10.12 -20.07
N TYR A 485 16.98 9.41 -18.99
CA TYR A 485 17.12 7.95 -18.94
C TYR A 485 16.08 7.25 -19.82
N VAL A 486 14.83 7.72 -19.81
CA VAL A 486 13.79 7.18 -20.69
C VAL A 486 14.17 7.37 -22.16
N GLU A 487 14.56 8.58 -22.57
CA GLU A 487 15.05 8.88 -23.93
C GLU A 487 16.24 7.97 -24.32
N LEU A 488 17.19 7.78 -23.40
CA LEU A 488 18.34 6.89 -23.58
C LEU A 488 17.88 5.45 -23.88
N TRP A 489 16.95 4.90 -23.11
CA TRP A 489 16.46 3.53 -23.29
C TRP A 489 15.57 3.37 -24.52
N VAL A 490 14.85 4.41 -24.94
CA VAL A 490 14.01 4.38 -26.14
C VAL A 490 14.84 4.50 -27.42
N TRP A 491 15.83 5.39 -27.48
CA TRP A 491 16.45 5.71 -28.77
C TRP A 491 17.86 5.17 -28.93
N GLN A 492 18.63 5.03 -27.85
CA GLN A 492 19.99 4.50 -27.96
C GLN A 492 19.94 2.97 -27.89
N ARG A 493 20.36 2.30 -28.97
CA ARG A 493 20.55 0.84 -28.94
C ARG A 493 21.76 0.53 -28.10
N ALA A 494 21.64 -0.39 -27.14
CA ALA A 494 22.81 -1.08 -26.61
C ALA A 494 23.53 -1.72 -27.82
N THR A 495 24.70 -1.19 -28.18
CA THR A 495 25.50 -1.79 -29.24
C THR A 495 25.95 -3.15 -28.71
N PRO A 496 25.67 -4.27 -29.41
CA PRO A 496 26.19 -5.56 -28.99
C PRO A 496 27.71 -5.43 -28.87
N TYR A 497 28.27 -5.85 -27.74
CA TYR A 497 29.71 -5.94 -27.59
C TYR A 497 30.22 -6.91 -28.66
N LYS A 498 30.71 -6.38 -29.78
CA LYS A 498 31.47 -7.16 -30.75
C LYS A 498 32.83 -7.41 -30.11
N GLY A 499 32.91 -8.47 -29.31
CA GLY A 499 34.18 -8.99 -28.82
C GLY A 499 35.13 -9.14 -30.00
N LYS A 500 36.29 -8.48 -29.91
CA LYS A 500 37.43 -8.77 -30.76
C LYS A 500 38.22 -9.91 -30.14
#